data_AF-A0A7C6SC75-F1
#
_entry.id   AF-A0A7C6SC75-F1
#
_cell.length_a   1.000
_cell.length_b   1.000
_cell.length_c   1.000
_cell.angle_alpha   90.00
_cell.angle_beta   90.00
_cell.angle_gamma   90.00
#
_symmetry.space_group_name_H-M   'P 1'
#
loop_
_entity.id
_entity.type
_entity.pdbx_description
1 polymer ?
#
loop_
_entity_poly.entity_id
_entity_poly.type
_entity_poly.pdbx_seq_one_letter_code
_entity_poly.pdbx_strand_id
1 'polypeptide(L)'
;MEREGIKSFIKFAYEDPLSYNIIWESLFINREIFQDYYEQFAQRHILGLEAAKTELEEIDLETLAYILMGIANFVGLQVIFKKNNKIKLSDKDFDFYTDQIMRLLRSGIFLDKNQK
;
A
#
# COMPACT_ATOMS: atom_id res chain seq x y z
N MET A 1 -11.72 -8.15 -2.25
CA MET A 1 -10.36 -8.70 -2.17
C MET A 1 -9.33 -7.59 -1.93
N GLU A 2 -9.33 -6.53 -2.74
CA GLU A 2 -8.36 -5.42 -2.62
C GLU A 2 -8.29 -4.77 -1.23
N ARG A 3 -9.43 -4.39 -0.66
CA ARG A 3 -9.52 -3.80 0.69
C ARG A 3 -8.84 -4.66 1.75
N GLU A 4 -9.08 -5.97 1.73
CA GLU A 4 -8.54 -6.90 2.73
C GLU A 4 -7.04 -7.13 2.53
N GLY A 5 -6.55 -7.08 1.29
CA GLY A 5 -5.12 -7.10 0.99
C GLY A 5 -4.42 -5.87 1.54
N ILE A 6 -4.97 -4.67 1.29
CA ILE A 6 -4.44 -3.40 1.81
C ILE A 6 -4.45 -3.38 3.35
N LYS A 7 -5.57 -3.80 3.97
CA LYS A 7 -5.68 -3.88 5.44
C LYS A 7 -4.63 -4.81 6.02
N SER A 8 -4.45 -5.99 5.42
CA SER A 8 -3.47 -6.99 5.87
C SER A 8 -2.05 -6.44 5.76
N PHE A 9 -1.72 -5.73 4.68
CA PHE A 9 -0.41 -5.11 4.51
C PHE A 9 -0.12 -4.02 5.55
N ILE A 10 -1.08 -3.11 5.80
CA ILE A 10 -0.93 -2.05 6.82
C ILE A 10 -0.77 -2.66 8.21
N LYS A 11 -1.52 -3.71 8.51
CA LYS A 11 -1.42 -4.42 9.79
C LYS A 11 -0.06 -5.13 9.93
N PHE A 12 0.41 -5.79 8.88
CA PHE A 12 1.75 -6.39 8.85
C PHE A 12 2.84 -5.35 9.11
N ALA A 13 2.78 -4.20 8.45
CA ALA A 13 3.71 -3.09 8.68
C ALA A 13 3.73 -2.61 10.13
N TYR A 14 2.57 -2.55 10.78
CA TYR A 14 2.45 -2.18 12.18
C TYR A 14 3.02 -3.25 13.13
N GLU A 15 2.76 -4.53 12.84
CA GLU A 15 3.17 -5.67 13.65
C GLU A 15 4.68 -5.92 13.55
N ASP A 16 5.24 -5.82 12.35
CA ASP A 16 6.67 -6.00 12.07
C ASP A 16 7.35 -4.79 11.37
N PRO A 17 7.65 -3.72 12.14
CA PRO A 17 8.38 -2.57 11.61
C PRO A 17 9.83 -2.86 11.20
N LEU A 18 10.42 -3.98 11.64
CA LEU A 18 11.82 -4.31 11.33
C LEU A 18 11.96 -4.69 9.86
N SER A 19 10.97 -5.38 9.29
CA SER A 19 10.93 -5.67 7.85
C SER A 19 11.02 -4.41 6.98
N TYR A 20 10.42 -3.30 7.42
CA TYR A 20 10.55 -2.01 6.74
C TYR A 20 11.97 -1.47 6.81
N ASN A 21 12.59 -1.50 7.98
CA ASN A 21 13.95 -0.99 8.16
C ASN A 21 14.95 -1.72 7.27
N ILE A 22 14.83 -3.06 7.16
CA ILE A 22 15.72 -3.88 6.34
C ILE A 22 15.66 -3.47 4.86
N ILE A 23 14.47 -3.21 4.32
CA ILE A 23 14.31 -2.76 2.94
C ILE A 23 14.99 -1.40 2.75
N TRP A 24 14.76 -0.44 3.64
CA TRP A 24 15.39 0.88 3.52
C TRP A 24 16.90 0.87 3.76
N GLU A 25 17.40 0.03 4.66
CA GLU A 25 18.84 -0.17 4.88
C GLU A 25 19.50 -0.79 3.65
N SER A 26 18.82 -1.71 2.96
CA SER A 26 19.33 -2.30 1.71
C SER A 26 19.60 -1.26 0.63
N LEU A 27 18.82 -0.16 0.57
CA LEU A 27 19.07 0.93 -0.37
C LEU A 27 20.50 1.51 -0.28
N PHE A 28 21.04 1.57 0.95
CA PHE A 28 22.36 2.10 1.23
C PHE A 28 23.46 1.04 1.20
N ILE A 29 23.13 -0.22 1.50
CA ILE A 29 24.08 -1.34 1.58
C ILE A 29 24.24 -2.05 0.23
N ASN A 30 23.12 -2.45 -0.39
CA ASN A 30 23.07 -3.15 -1.66
C ASN A 30 21.80 -2.79 -2.45
N ARG A 31 21.97 -1.95 -3.47
CA ARG A 31 20.88 -1.46 -4.33
C ARG A 31 20.18 -2.57 -5.13
N GLU A 32 20.85 -3.66 -5.48
CA GLU A 32 20.22 -4.76 -6.20
C GLU A 32 19.15 -5.43 -5.33
N ILE A 33 19.43 -5.67 -4.04
CA ILE A 33 18.46 -6.25 -3.11
C ILE A 33 17.23 -5.35 -2.96
N PHE A 34 17.44 -4.03 -2.92
CA PHE A 34 16.35 -3.06 -2.88
C PHE A 34 15.48 -3.16 -4.14
N GLN A 35 16.10 -3.14 -5.33
CA GLN A 35 15.39 -3.24 -6.60
C GLN A 35 14.63 -4.58 -6.72
N ASP A 36 15.31 -5.69 -6.46
CA ASP A 36 14.74 -7.04 -6.52
C ASP A 36 13.52 -7.20 -5.62
N TYR A 37 13.54 -6.61 -4.43
CA TYR A 37 12.39 -6.64 -3.51
C TYR A 37 11.16 -6.00 -4.16
N TYR A 38 11.31 -4.80 -4.71
CA TYR A 38 10.21 -4.04 -5.30
C TYR A 38 9.72 -4.65 -6.61
N GLU A 39 10.61 -5.16 -7.46
CA GLU A 39 10.25 -5.86 -8.70
C GLU A 39 9.49 -7.16 -8.42
N GLN A 40 9.97 -7.98 -7.48
CA GLN A 40 9.29 -9.21 -7.09
C GLN A 40 7.92 -8.93 -6.45
N PHE A 41 7.80 -7.83 -5.68
CA PHE A 41 6.52 -7.41 -5.13
C PHE A 41 5.55 -7.00 -6.23
N ALA A 42 6.00 -6.16 -7.17
CA ALA A 42 5.20 -5.72 -8.32
C ALA A 42 4.70 -6.91 -9.14
N GLN A 43 5.57 -7.87 -9.47
CA GLN A 43 5.19 -9.09 -10.20
C GLN A 43 4.08 -9.88 -9.50
N ARG A 44 4.18 -10.08 -8.17
CA ARG A 44 3.14 -10.78 -7.40
C ARG A 44 1.81 -10.01 -7.40
N HIS A 45 1.85 -8.69 -7.32
CA HIS A 45 0.64 -7.86 -7.38
C HIS A 45 0.02 -7.83 -8.77
N ILE A 46 0.81 -7.78 -9.84
CA ILE A 46 0.31 -7.83 -11.23
C ILE A 46 -0.50 -9.11 -11.44
N LEU A 47 -0.02 -10.27 -11.00
CA LEU A 47 -0.78 -11.54 -11.10
C LEU A 47 -2.15 -11.47 -10.41
N GLY A 48 -2.24 -10.76 -9.28
CA GLY A 48 -3.51 -10.53 -8.59
C GLY A 48 -4.43 -9.55 -9.32
N LEU A 49 -3.85 -8.48 -9.90
CA LEU A 49 -4.58 -7.47 -10.68
C LEU A 49 -5.07 -8.01 -12.02
N GLU A 50 -4.32 -8.92 -12.65
CA GLU A 50 -4.74 -9.61 -13.87
C GLU A 50 -6.03 -10.40 -13.67
N ALA A 51 -6.20 -11.04 -12.50
CA ALA A 51 -7.43 -11.74 -12.15
C ALA A 51 -8.64 -10.80 -11.98
N ALA A 52 -8.38 -9.52 -11.69
CA ALA A 52 -9.40 -8.47 -11.55
C ALA A 52 -9.49 -7.55 -12.78
N LYS A 53 -8.78 -7.85 -13.87
CA LYS A 53 -8.61 -6.94 -15.02
C LYS A 53 -9.92 -6.47 -15.65
N THR A 54 -10.96 -7.30 -15.62
CA THR A 54 -12.29 -6.94 -16.15
C THR A 54 -13.04 -5.91 -15.30
N GLU A 55 -12.60 -5.68 -14.07
CA GLU A 55 -13.17 -4.72 -13.12
C GLU A 55 -12.35 -3.42 -13.02
N LEU A 56 -11.22 -3.34 -13.72
CA LEU A 56 -10.31 -2.20 -13.71
C LEU A 56 -10.55 -1.32 -14.94
N GLU A 57 -10.33 -0.01 -14.79
CA GLU A 57 -10.20 0.88 -15.95
C GLU A 57 -8.99 0.48 -16.81
N GLU A 58 -8.90 1.01 -18.04
CA GLU A 58 -7.70 0.85 -18.87
C GLU A 58 -6.50 1.53 -18.22
N ILE A 59 -5.78 0.78 -17.38
CA ILE A 59 -4.61 1.22 -16.64
C ILE A 59 -3.47 0.21 -16.80
N ASP A 60 -2.24 0.72 -16.86
CA ASP A 60 -1.04 -0.10 -16.84
C ASP A 60 -0.90 -0.81 -15.48
N LEU A 61 -0.94 -2.14 -15.48
CA LEU A 61 -0.99 -2.94 -14.25
C LEU A 61 0.30 -2.85 -13.43
N GLU A 62 1.44 -2.70 -14.09
CA GLU A 62 2.73 -2.52 -13.41
C GLU A 62 2.75 -1.18 -12.68
N THR A 63 2.42 -0.10 -13.38
CA THR A 63 2.31 1.23 -12.79
C THR A 63 1.30 1.23 -11.64
N LEU A 64 0.14 0.58 -11.79
CA LEU A 64 -0.85 0.44 -10.72
C LEU A 64 -0.27 -0.31 -9.51
N ALA A 65 0.48 -1.40 -9.72
CA ALA A 65 1.13 -2.13 -8.65
C ALA A 65 2.11 -1.25 -7.86
N TYR A 66 2.91 -0.42 -8.55
CA TYR A 66 3.80 0.55 -7.90
C TYR A 66 3.05 1.66 -7.16
N ILE A 67 1.92 2.16 -7.70
CA ILE A 67 1.06 3.13 -7.01
C ILE A 67 0.52 2.55 -5.71
N LEU A 68 -0.08 1.36 -5.77
CA LEU A 68 -0.66 0.67 -4.61
C LEU A 68 0.42 0.38 -3.56
N MET A 69 1.58 -0.10 -3.99
CA MET A 69 2.73 -0.33 -3.13
C MET A 69 3.22 0.95 -2.46
N GLY A 70 3.31 2.07 -3.18
CA GLY A 70 3.69 3.36 -2.62
C GLY A 70 2.69 3.84 -1.56
N ILE A 71 1.40 3.80 -1.87
CA ILE A 71 0.33 4.17 -0.93
C ILE A 71 0.41 3.32 0.34
N ALA A 72 0.48 2.00 0.18
CA ALA A 72 0.52 1.08 1.30
C ALA A 72 1.80 1.24 2.13
N ASN A 73 2.94 1.48 1.49
CA ASN A 73 4.23 1.73 2.15
C ASN A 73 4.15 3.00 3.04
N PHE A 74 3.68 4.12 2.50
CA PHE A 74 3.62 5.37 3.25
C PHE A 74 2.54 5.38 4.34
N VAL A 75 1.40 4.75 4.11
CA VAL A 75 0.37 4.59 5.16
C VAL A 75 0.85 3.62 6.25
N GLY A 76 1.59 2.56 5.89
CA GLY A 76 2.27 1.70 6.85
C GLY A 76 3.24 2.48 7.75
N LEU A 77 4.05 3.37 7.17
CA LEU A 77 4.93 4.27 7.93
C LEU A 77 4.16 5.21 8.86
N GLN A 78 3.05 5.80 8.39
CA GLN A 78 2.18 6.64 9.22
C GLN A 78 1.73 5.89 10.49
N VAL A 79 1.35 4.64 10.33
CA VAL A 79 0.89 3.74 11.38
C VAL A 79 2.04 3.32 12.33
N ILE A 80 3.24 3.05 11.80
CA ILE A 80 4.46 2.81 12.59
C ILE A 80 4.80 4.05 13.44
N PHE A 81 4.69 5.25 12.88
CA PHE A 81 4.95 6.48 13.64
C PHE A 81 3.96 6.67 14.80
N LYS A 82 2.70 6.23 14.65
CA LYS A 82 1.74 6.18 15.77
C LYS A 82 2.24 5.21 16.86
N LYS A 83 2.69 4.01 16.48
CA LYS A 83 3.27 3.01 17.40
C LYS A 83 4.46 3.58 18.19
N ASN A 84 5.40 4.23 17.50
CA ASN A 84 6.59 4.82 18.11
C ASN A 84 6.25 5.94 19.10
N ASN A 85 5.18 6.69 18.83
CA ASN A 85 4.61 7.68 19.74
C ASN A 85 3.71 7.07 20.83
N LYS A 86 3.77 5.75 21.06
CA LYS A 86 3.02 5.00 22.07
C LYS A 86 1.50 5.05 21.88
N ILE A 87 1.02 5.35 20.67
CA ILE A 87 -0.40 5.27 20.31
C ILE A 87 -0.69 3.82 19.90
N LYS A 88 -1.52 3.14 20.70
CA LYS A 88 -2.02 1.80 20.36
C LYS A 88 -3.11 1.92 19.30
N LEU A 89 -2.99 1.14 18.24
CA LEU A 89 -4.01 1.04 17.21
C LEU A 89 -4.81 -0.24 17.42
N SER A 90 -6.11 -0.14 17.17
CA SER A 90 -7.07 -1.22 17.16
C SER A 90 -7.38 -1.65 15.73
N ASP A 91 -8.09 -2.77 15.58
CA ASP A 91 -8.56 -3.22 14.26
C ASP A 91 -9.42 -2.16 13.53
N LYS A 92 -10.18 -1.35 14.29
CA LYS A 92 -10.97 -0.23 13.74
C LYS A 92 -10.10 0.88 13.16
N ASP A 93 -8.91 1.10 13.71
CA ASP A 93 -8.00 2.10 13.18
C ASP A 93 -7.41 1.62 11.84
N PHE A 94 -7.06 0.33 11.72
CA PHE A 94 -6.63 -0.25 10.45
C PHE A 94 -7.74 -0.21 9.40
N ASP A 95 -8.99 -0.48 9.79
CA ASP A 95 -10.16 -0.29 8.93
C ASP A 95 -10.26 1.16 8.44
N PHE A 96 -10.12 2.13 9.35
CA PHE A 96 -10.15 3.55 9.00
C PHE A 96 -9.09 3.92 7.95
N TYR A 97 -7.83 3.55 8.14
CA TYR A 97 -6.76 3.86 7.16
C TYR A 97 -7.00 3.18 5.82
N THR A 98 -7.44 1.92 5.85
CA THR A 98 -7.79 1.15 4.65
C THR A 98 -8.93 1.83 3.89
N ASP A 99 -9.98 2.28 4.59
CA ASP A 99 -11.14 2.93 3.99
C ASP A 99 -10.76 4.28 3.35
N GLN A 100 -9.80 5.02 3.92
CA GLN A 100 -9.28 6.24 3.28
C GLN A 100 -8.60 5.93 1.94
N ILE A 101 -7.78 4.87 1.87
CA ILE A 101 -7.15 4.44 0.62
C ILE A 101 -8.22 3.98 -0.38
N MET A 102 -9.17 3.16 0.05
CA MET A 102 -10.24 2.68 -0.83
C MET A 102 -11.10 3.83 -1.37
N ARG A 103 -11.33 4.87 -0.58
CA ARG A 103 -12.05 6.06 -1.03
C ARG A 103 -11.30 6.79 -2.14
N LEU A 104 -9.98 6.94 -1.99
CA LEU A 104 -9.12 7.48 -3.04
C LEU A 104 -9.18 6.64 -4.31
N LEU A 105 -9.07 5.32 -4.20
CA LEU A 105 -9.08 4.42 -5.36
C LEU A 105 -10.43 4.40 -6.08
N ARG A 106 -11.55 4.59 -5.37
CA ARG A 106 -12.90 4.56 -5.95
C ARG A 106 -13.38 5.88 -6.53
N SER A 107 -12.89 7.01 -6.01
CA SER A 107 -13.48 8.32 -6.28
C SER A 107 -12.45 9.39 -6.62
N GLY A 108 -11.16 9.07 -6.58
CA GLY A 108 -10.09 10.05 -6.68
C GLY A 108 -10.07 11.04 -5.51
N ILE A 109 -9.19 12.05 -5.59
CA ILE A 109 -9.09 13.13 -4.60
C ILE A 109 -9.94 14.36 -4.93
N PHE A 110 -10.31 14.55 -6.20
CA PHE A 110 -10.95 15.75 -6.66
C PHE A 110 -12.47 15.60 -6.61
N LEU A 111 -13.13 16.58 -6.00
CA LEU A 111 -14.58 16.71 -6.09
C LEU A 111 -14.90 17.35 -7.44
N ASP A 112 -15.57 16.61 -8.31
CA ASP A 112 -16.02 17.14 -9.59
C ASP A 112 -17.07 18.24 -9.34
N LYS A 113 -16.65 19.50 -9.44
CA LYS A 113 -17.53 20.66 -9.22
C LYS A 113 -18.44 20.97 -10.42
N ASN A 114 -18.33 20.19 -11.50
CA ASN A 114 -18.99 20.45 -12.78
C ASN A 114 -20.18 19.54 -13.09
N GLN A 115 -20.68 18.75 -12.13
CA GLN A 115 -21.97 18.08 -12.24
C GLN A 115 -23.01 18.81 -11.37
N LYS A 116 -23.59 19.89 -11.91
CA LYS A 116 -24.85 20.49 -11.47
C LYS A 116 -25.76 20.64 -12.68
#